data_AF-A0A2T0K260-F1
#
_entry.id   AF-A0A2T0K260-F1
#
_cell.length_a   1.000
_cell.length_b   1.000
_cell.length_c   1.000
_cell.angle_alpha   90.00
_cell.angle_beta   90.00
_cell.angle_gamma   90.00
#
_symmetry.space_group_name_H-M   'P 1'
#
loop_
_entity.id
_entity.type
_entity.pdbx_description
1 polymer ?
#
loop_
_entity_poly.entity_id
_entity_poly.type
_entity_poly.pdbx_seq_one_letter_code
_entity_poly.pdbx_strand_id
1 'polypeptide(L)'
;MRSRSVSKFFLALLVGLAGVLAVGGPASASPPPPTDLGGLDLGAYCRSIGYTDATLTGSTAYDWHCVSGDREGDLSFDAACKSAYASEHAVDRIADFHDPASVRCWLVQPDVVTPRFAEYCTGKGYSDAALLGTTVYDWHCVQYSRAGPTYYDIDVAAACTELTHGYAKLNRFVNFYDASTWQCRV
;
A
#
# COMPACT_ATOMS: atom_id res chain seq x y z
N MET A 1 83.85 -21.54 -6.76
CA MET A 1 84.33 -22.22 -8.00
C MET A 1 83.43 -23.42 -8.28
N ARG A 2 82.85 -23.49 -9.50
CA ARG A 2 82.31 -24.64 -10.29
C ARG A 2 81.94 -25.94 -9.54
N SER A 3 80.86 -26.69 -9.83
CA SER A 3 79.94 -26.82 -10.98
C SER A 3 79.05 -28.06 -10.71
N ARG A 4 77.85 -28.11 -11.32
CA ARG A 4 77.08 -29.28 -11.88
C ARG A 4 75.58 -29.07 -11.58
N SER A 5 74.74 -28.58 -12.50
CA SER A 5 74.23 -29.18 -13.76
C SER A 5 73.45 -30.49 -13.55
N VAL A 6 72.40 -30.66 -14.38
CA VAL A 6 71.41 -31.76 -14.49
C VAL A 6 70.08 -31.38 -13.82
N SER A 7 68.89 -31.45 -14.43
CA SER A 7 68.45 -31.88 -15.75
C SER A 7 66.92 -31.72 -15.82
N LYS A 8 66.43 -31.24 -16.96
CA LYS A 8 65.19 -31.64 -17.64
C LYS A 8 63.97 -31.98 -16.77
N PHE A 9 63.00 -31.09 -16.64
CA PHE A 9 61.56 -31.42 -16.70
C PHE A 9 60.84 -30.12 -17.11
N PHE A 10 60.48 -29.97 -18.39
CA PHE A 10 59.22 -30.39 -19.00
C PHE A 10 58.14 -29.28 -18.96
N LEU A 11 57.60 -29.04 -20.16
CA LEU A 11 56.33 -28.42 -20.52
C LEU A 11 56.06 -26.93 -20.25
N ALA A 12 55.92 -26.24 -21.38
CA ALA A 12 55.02 -25.11 -21.60
C ALA A 12 53.64 -25.32 -20.94
N LEU A 13 53.13 -24.29 -20.28
CA LEU A 13 51.70 -24.14 -20.00
C LEU A 13 51.23 -22.79 -20.56
N LEU A 14 50.60 -22.85 -21.73
CA LEU A 14 49.66 -21.86 -22.24
C LEU A 14 48.32 -22.00 -21.49
N VAL A 15 47.49 -20.95 -21.59
CA VAL A 15 46.04 -20.91 -21.29
C VAL A 15 45.70 -20.65 -19.81
N GLY A 16 44.88 -19.67 -19.42
CA GLY A 16 44.05 -18.75 -20.20
C GLY A 16 43.47 -17.63 -19.33
N LEU A 17 43.07 -16.54 -19.99
CA LEU A 17 42.27 -15.47 -19.39
C LEU A 17 40.91 -16.02 -18.96
N ALA A 18 40.66 -16.09 -17.66
CA ALA A 18 39.32 -16.17 -17.12
C ALA A 18 38.76 -14.74 -16.99
N GLY A 19 38.21 -14.21 -18.07
CA GLY A 19 37.37 -13.01 -18.02
C GLY A 19 36.08 -13.37 -17.31
N VAL A 20 35.93 -12.95 -16.06
CA VAL A 20 34.64 -13.01 -15.35
C VAL A 20 33.73 -11.99 -16.01
N LEU A 21 32.89 -12.44 -16.93
CA LEU A 21 31.75 -11.65 -17.40
C LEU A 21 30.78 -11.55 -16.21
N ALA A 22 30.87 -10.46 -15.45
CA ALA A 22 29.80 -10.05 -14.56
C ALA A 22 28.59 -9.74 -15.46
N VAL A 23 27.70 -10.73 -15.61
CA VAL A 23 26.37 -10.50 -16.16
C VAL A 23 25.66 -9.61 -15.15
N GLY A 24 25.72 -8.29 -15.37
CA GLY A 24 24.86 -7.35 -14.68
C GLY A 24 23.43 -7.69 -15.07
N GLY A 25 22.74 -8.43 -14.20
CA GLY A 25 21.30 -8.58 -14.31
C GLY A 25 20.65 -7.19 -14.34
N PRO A 26 19.48 -7.03 -14.98
CA PRO A 26 18.77 -5.76 -14.92
C PRO A 26 18.59 -5.39 -13.46
N ALA A 27 19.07 -4.20 -13.07
CA ALA A 27 18.70 -3.61 -11.80
C ALA A 27 17.17 -3.51 -11.82
N SER A 28 16.48 -4.26 -10.95
CA SER A 28 15.04 -4.09 -10.78
C SER A 28 14.82 -2.67 -10.29
N ALA A 29 14.34 -1.80 -11.18
CA ALA A 29 13.88 -0.49 -10.78
C ALA A 29 12.69 -0.69 -9.86
N SER A 30 12.69 -0.02 -8.70
CA SER A 30 11.53 0.01 -7.81
C SER A 30 10.31 0.51 -8.59
N PRO A 31 9.11 -0.05 -8.36
CA PRO A 31 7.88 0.49 -8.95
C PRO A 31 7.73 1.99 -8.64
N PRO A 32 7.15 2.79 -9.55
CA PRO A 32 6.89 4.19 -9.26
C PRO A 32 5.87 4.27 -8.12
N PRO A 33 6.06 5.21 -7.18
CA PRO A 33 5.19 5.32 -6.01
C PRO A 33 3.77 5.78 -6.41
N PRO A 34 2.79 5.61 -5.50
CA PRO A 34 1.45 6.14 -5.67
C PRO A 34 1.46 7.64 -5.93
N THR A 35 0.61 8.09 -6.85
CA THR A 35 0.50 9.51 -7.24
C THR A 35 -0.87 10.05 -6.88
N ASP A 36 -0.93 11.16 -6.15
CA ASP A 36 -2.17 11.88 -5.85
C ASP A 36 -2.72 12.50 -7.13
N LEU A 37 -3.93 12.09 -7.52
CA LEU A 37 -4.60 12.58 -8.72
C LEU A 37 -5.50 13.80 -8.45
N GLY A 38 -5.87 14.05 -7.19
CA GLY A 38 -6.78 15.12 -6.81
C GLY A 38 -8.08 14.64 -6.14
N GLY A 39 -9.03 15.57 -6.02
CA GLY A 39 -10.38 15.31 -5.53
C GLY A 39 -11.33 14.85 -6.65
N LEU A 40 -12.59 14.62 -6.29
CA LEU A 40 -13.64 14.18 -7.19
C LEU A 40 -14.73 15.25 -7.37
N ASP A 41 -15.23 15.38 -8.60
CA ASP A 41 -16.56 15.96 -8.85
C ASP A 41 -17.59 14.82 -8.78
N LEU A 42 -18.14 14.61 -7.59
CA LEU A 42 -19.12 13.55 -7.35
C LEU A 42 -20.41 13.76 -8.17
N GLY A 43 -20.79 15.03 -8.40
CA GLY A 43 -21.94 15.34 -9.25
C GLY A 43 -21.72 14.91 -10.69
N ALA A 44 -20.52 15.16 -11.24
CA ALA A 44 -20.15 14.70 -12.58
C ALA A 44 -20.16 13.17 -12.70
N TYR A 45 -19.65 12.47 -11.68
CA TYR A 45 -19.74 11.00 -11.64
C TYR A 45 -21.19 10.53 -11.58
N CYS A 46 -22.02 11.04 -10.67
CA CYS A 46 -23.42 10.64 -10.57
C CYS A 46 -24.18 10.90 -11.89
N ARG A 47 -23.91 12.01 -12.58
CA ARG A 47 -24.47 12.29 -13.91
C ARG A 47 -24.01 11.28 -14.97
N SER A 48 -22.76 10.82 -14.92
CA SER A 48 -22.26 9.82 -15.88
C SER A 48 -22.95 8.47 -15.76
N ILE A 49 -23.46 8.14 -14.57
CA ILE A 49 -24.21 6.90 -14.29
C ILE A 49 -25.73 7.11 -14.26
N GLY A 50 -26.23 8.22 -14.80
CA GLY A 50 -27.67 8.45 -15.02
C GLY A 50 -28.45 8.99 -13.83
N TYR A 51 -27.78 9.62 -12.87
CA TYR A 51 -28.41 10.42 -11.82
C TYR A 51 -28.35 11.92 -12.15
N THR A 52 -29.00 12.75 -11.35
CA THR A 52 -29.02 14.20 -11.56
C THR A 52 -27.85 14.88 -10.88
N ASP A 53 -27.53 14.48 -9.64
CA ASP A 53 -26.40 15.03 -8.89
C ASP A 53 -25.97 14.09 -7.75
N ALA A 54 -24.94 14.49 -7.01
CA ALA A 54 -24.57 13.90 -5.72
C ALA A 54 -25.15 14.71 -4.55
N THR A 55 -25.45 14.03 -3.44
CA THR A 55 -25.87 14.68 -2.18
C THR A 55 -25.21 13.99 -0.99
N LEU A 56 -25.02 14.74 0.09
CA LEU A 56 -24.53 14.23 1.38
C LEU A 56 -25.70 14.24 2.36
N THR A 57 -26.13 13.06 2.81
CA THR A 57 -27.30 12.91 3.71
C THR A 57 -26.90 12.79 5.19
N GLY A 58 -25.60 12.74 5.47
CA GLY A 58 -25.04 12.56 6.81
C GLY A 58 -23.72 13.31 7.00
N SER A 59 -22.79 12.70 7.73
CA SER A 59 -21.54 13.35 8.15
C SER A 59 -20.30 12.48 7.96
N THR A 60 -20.41 11.36 7.26
CA THR A 60 -19.32 10.44 6.98
C THR A 60 -19.09 10.30 5.49
N ALA A 61 -17.92 9.81 5.10
CA ALA A 61 -17.61 9.54 3.71
C ALA A 61 -18.66 8.64 3.03
N TYR A 62 -19.30 7.73 3.76
CA TYR A 62 -20.29 6.81 3.20
C TYR A 62 -21.71 7.39 3.08
N ASP A 63 -21.95 8.58 3.60
CA ASP A 63 -23.25 9.25 3.50
C ASP A 63 -23.39 10.07 2.19
N TRP A 64 -22.45 9.91 1.26
CA TRP A 64 -22.58 10.43 -0.10
C TRP A 64 -23.42 9.49 -0.96
N HIS A 65 -24.39 10.06 -1.66
CA HIS A 65 -25.29 9.32 -2.53
C HIS A 65 -25.49 10.03 -3.87
N CYS A 66 -25.76 9.25 -4.92
CA CYS A 66 -26.25 9.79 -6.17
C CYS A 66 -27.79 9.92 -6.12
N VAL A 67 -28.35 11.03 -6.58
CA VAL A 67 -29.79 11.31 -6.49
C VAL A 67 -30.40 11.74 -7.82
N SER A 68 -31.66 11.34 -8.06
CA SER A 68 -32.45 11.75 -9.22
C SER A 68 -33.95 11.70 -8.89
N GLY A 69 -34.53 12.85 -8.57
CA GLY A 69 -35.87 12.90 -7.97
C GLY A 69 -35.88 12.17 -6.62
N ASP A 70 -36.87 11.30 -6.41
CA ASP A 70 -36.99 10.49 -5.19
C ASP A 70 -36.11 9.22 -5.18
N ARG A 71 -35.30 9.01 -6.23
CA ARG A 71 -34.38 7.88 -6.33
C ARG A 71 -33.02 8.25 -5.77
N GLU A 72 -32.56 7.44 -4.83
CA GLU A 72 -31.20 7.44 -4.30
C GLU A 72 -30.44 6.22 -4.82
N GLY A 73 -29.13 6.35 -4.99
CA GLY A 73 -28.25 5.26 -5.37
C GLY A 73 -26.90 5.36 -4.69
N ASP A 74 -26.27 4.20 -4.51
CA ASP A 74 -24.97 4.09 -3.87
C ASP A 74 -23.89 4.83 -4.67
N LEU A 75 -23.03 5.55 -3.95
CA LEU A 75 -21.83 6.15 -4.50
C LEU A 75 -20.61 5.30 -4.12
N SER A 76 -19.91 4.77 -5.12
CA SER A 76 -18.62 4.11 -4.93
C SER A 76 -17.49 5.07 -5.29
N PHE A 77 -16.70 5.50 -4.31
CA PHE A 77 -15.54 6.35 -4.59
C PHE A 77 -14.49 5.68 -5.47
N ASP A 78 -14.30 4.36 -5.33
CA ASP A 78 -13.39 3.59 -6.18
C ASP A 78 -13.82 3.69 -7.65
N ALA A 79 -15.11 3.47 -7.92
CA ALA A 79 -15.67 3.60 -9.26
C ALA A 79 -15.64 5.05 -9.77
N ALA A 80 -15.89 6.03 -8.89
CA ALA A 80 -15.80 7.45 -9.22
C ALA A 80 -14.36 7.85 -9.61
N CYS A 81 -13.35 7.39 -8.88
CA CYS A 81 -11.94 7.62 -9.23
C CYS A 81 -11.58 7.00 -10.57
N LYS A 82 -11.98 5.74 -10.83
CA LYS A 82 -11.74 5.09 -12.12
C LYS A 82 -12.37 5.85 -13.27
N SER A 83 -13.60 6.32 -13.09
CA SER A 83 -14.32 7.10 -14.09
C SER A 83 -13.69 8.48 -14.32
N ALA A 84 -13.36 9.21 -13.26
CA ALA A 84 -12.87 10.58 -13.34
C ALA A 84 -11.50 10.67 -14.02
N TYR A 85 -10.65 9.66 -13.82
CA TYR A 85 -9.28 9.62 -14.33
C TYR A 85 -9.05 8.59 -15.44
N ALA A 86 -10.12 7.96 -15.95
CA ALA A 86 -10.10 6.96 -17.02
C ALA A 86 -9.03 5.87 -16.83
N SER A 87 -8.92 5.34 -15.61
CA SER A 87 -7.88 4.39 -15.22
C SER A 87 -8.40 3.37 -14.22
N GLU A 88 -8.27 2.08 -14.52
CA GLU A 88 -8.57 0.98 -13.58
C GLU A 88 -7.65 0.95 -12.35
N HIS A 89 -6.57 1.71 -12.41
CA HIS A 89 -5.60 1.86 -11.34
C HIS A 89 -5.78 3.14 -10.53
N ALA A 90 -6.79 3.96 -10.85
CA ALA A 90 -7.21 5.05 -9.98
C ALA A 90 -8.08 4.49 -8.87
N VAL A 91 -7.67 4.69 -7.62
CA VAL A 91 -8.37 4.20 -6.43
C VAL A 91 -8.67 5.35 -5.48
N ASP A 92 -9.72 5.20 -4.68
CA ASP A 92 -10.01 6.14 -3.61
C ASP A 92 -9.09 5.92 -2.39
N ARG A 93 -8.87 7.00 -1.66
CA ARG A 93 -8.36 7.00 -0.29
C ARG A 93 -9.18 7.98 0.53
N ILE A 94 -9.84 7.44 1.55
CA ILE A 94 -10.52 8.20 2.59
C ILE A 94 -9.48 8.45 3.70
N ALA A 95 -9.07 9.71 3.90
CA ALA A 95 -8.08 10.02 4.93
C ALA A 95 -8.68 10.00 6.33
N ASP A 96 -9.93 10.44 6.46
CA ASP A 96 -10.73 10.40 7.69
C ASP A 96 -12.18 10.05 7.33
N PHE A 97 -12.65 8.90 7.82
CA PHE A 97 -14.02 8.42 7.57
C PHE A 97 -15.10 9.40 8.06
N HIS A 98 -14.80 10.16 9.12
CA HIS A 98 -15.71 11.15 9.71
C HIS A 98 -15.60 12.53 9.04
N ASP A 99 -14.74 12.68 8.03
CA ASP A 99 -14.70 13.84 7.15
C ASP A 99 -15.11 13.43 5.73
N PRO A 100 -16.36 13.71 5.30
CA PRO A 100 -16.86 13.33 3.98
C PRO A 100 -16.12 14.01 2.83
N ALA A 101 -15.32 15.04 3.08
CA ALA A 101 -14.49 15.72 2.09
C ALA A 101 -13.05 15.17 2.01
N SER A 102 -12.68 14.23 2.88
CA SER A 102 -11.30 13.70 2.98
C SER A 102 -10.91 12.73 1.85
N VAL A 103 -11.86 12.42 0.96
CA VAL A 103 -11.67 11.43 -0.11
C VAL A 103 -10.87 12.02 -1.25
N ARG A 104 -9.81 11.31 -1.65
CA ARG A 104 -8.96 11.67 -2.79
C ARG A 104 -8.69 10.47 -3.67
N CYS A 105 -8.41 10.72 -4.94
CA CYS A 105 -8.02 9.67 -5.88
C CYS A 105 -6.50 9.56 -5.98
N TRP A 106 -6.03 8.33 -6.12
CA TRP A 106 -4.63 8.01 -6.25
C TRP A 106 -4.41 7.03 -7.39
N LEU A 107 -3.39 7.27 -8.20
CA LEU A 107 -2.88 6.30 -9.15
C LEU A 107 -1.92 5.38 -8.43
N VAL A 108 -2.14 4.08 -8.55
CA VAL A 108 -1.36 3.04 -7.85
C VAL A 108 -0.98 1.92 -8.81
N GLN A 109 -0.09 1.03 -8.38
CA GLN A 109 0.12 -0.25 -9.04
C GLN A 109 -1.01 -1.24 -8.72
N PRO A 110 -1.12 -2.33 -9.49
CA PRO A 110 -2.07 -3.41 -9.20
C PRO A 110 -1.78 -4.12 -7.88
N ASP A 111 -0.53 -4.07 -7.41
CA ASP A 111 -0.09 -4.80 -6.22
C ASP A 111 -0.75 -4.26 -4.95
N VAL A 112 -1.30 -5.19 -4.16
CA VAL A 112 -1.95 -4.92 -2.88
C VAL A 112 -1.30 -5.78 -1.82
N VAL A 113 -0.81 -5.14 -0.76
CA VAL A 113 -0.31 -5.84 0.43
C VAL A 113 -1.26 -5.57 1.59
N THR A 114 -1.81 -6.63 2.19
CA THR A 114 -2.57 -6.49 3.44
C THR A 114 -1.59 -6.30 4.60
N PRO A 115 -1.69 -5.23 5.41
CA PRO A 115 -0.76 -4.98 6.49
C PRO A 115 -0.90 -6.06 7.58
N ARG A 116 0.21 -6.74 7.87
CA ARG A 116 0.33 -7.68 9.00
C ARG A 116 0.65 -6.89 10.27
N PHE A 117 -0.39 -6.34 10.92
CA PHE A 117 -0.21 -5.46 12.08
C PHE A 117 0.53 -6.11 13.25
N ALA A 118 0.36 -7.41 13.49
CA ALA A 118 1.13 -8.15 14.50
C ALA A 118 2.65 -8.06 14.26
N GLU A 119 3.09 -8.24 13.01
CA GLU A 119 4.51 -8.14 12.63
C GLU A 119 5.03 -6.71 12.77
N TYR A 120 4.23 -5.73 12.38
CA TYR A 120 4.58 -4.33 12.59
C TYR A 120 4.75 -4.00 14.08
N CYS A 121 3.76 -4.37 14.91
CA CYS A 121 3.78 -4.07 16.34
C CYS A 121 4.92 -4.78 17.07
N THR A 122 5.16 -6.06 16.78
CA THR A 122 6.29 -6.80 17.36
C THR A 122 7.64 -6.24 16.90
N GLY A 123 7.75 -5.78 15.64
CA GLY A 123 8.91 -5.06 15.14
C GLY A 123 9.21 -3.74 15.87
N LYS A 124 8.17 -3.10 16.42
CA LYS A 124 8.28 -1.90 17.30
C LYS A 124 8.55 -2.23 18.77
N GLY A 125 8.60 -3.50 19.15
CA GLY A 125 8.84 -3.95 20.52
C GLY A 125 7.58 -4.13 21.37
N TYR A 126 6.39 -4.04 20.77
CA TYR A 126 5.14 -4.43 21.45
C TYR A 126 4.99 -5.95 21.49
N SER A 127 4.02 -6.43 22.27
CA SER A 127 3.77 -7.87 22.40
C SER A 127 3.05 -8.46 21.18
N ASP A 128 2.06 -7.74 20.64
CA ASP A 128 1.27 -8.16 19.47
C ASP A 128 0.47 -6.97 18.90
N ALA A 129 -0.45 -7.23 17.96
CA ALA A 129 -1.56 -6.37 17.61
C ALA A 129 -2.90 -6.95 18.11
N ALA A 130 -3.86 -6.08 18.40
CA ALA A 130 -5.21 -6.45 18.82
C ALA A 130 -6.24 -5.59 18.08
N LEU A 131 -7.38 -6.21 17.75
CA LEU A 131 -8.56 -5.51 17.23
C LEU A 131 -9.55 -5.29 18.38
N LEU A 132 -9.80 -4.03 18.74
CA LEU A 132 -10.67 -3.64 19.86
C LEU A 132 -12.04 -3.12 19.41
N GLY A 133 -12.60 -3.78 18.40
CA GLY A 133 -13.85 -3.38 17.77
C GLY A 133 -14.07 -4.13 16.47
N THR A 134 -14.64 -3.47 15.48
CA THR A 134 -14.99 -4.08 14.19
C THR A 134 -14.59 -3.25 12.99
N THR A 135 -14.19 -1.99 13.20
CA THR A 135 -13.84 -1.05 12.15
C THR A 135 -12.35 -1.05 11.88
N VAL A 136 -11.99 -0.47 10.73
CA VAL A 136 -10.59 -0.30 10.31
C VAL A 136 -9.76 0.55 11.29
N TYR A 137 -10.39 1.37 12.14
CA TYR A 137 -9.69 2.20 13.14
C TYR A 137 -9.46 1.50 14.48
N ASP A 138 -10.03 0.32 14.70
CA ASP A 138 -9.97 -0.38 15.99
C ASP A 138 -8.70 -1.24 16.15
N TRP A 139 -7.74 -1.14 15.24
CA TRP A 139 -6.46 -1.84 15.32
C TRP A 139 -5.47 -1.11 16.22
N HIS A 140 -4.93 -1.83 17.20
CA HIS A 140 -3.94 -1.29 18.14
C HIS A 140 -2.76 -2.25 18.28
N CYS A 141 -1.58 -1.70 18.55
CA CYS A 141 -0.52 -2.49 19.16
C CYS A 141 -0.86 -2.75 20.63
N VAL A 142 -0.54 -3.94 21.14
CA VAL A 142 -0.78 -4.32 22.53
C VAL A 142 0.53 -4.69 23.24
N GLN A 143 0.68 -4.19 24.47
CA GLN A 143 1.73 -4.58 25.39
C GLN A 143 1.13 -5.36 26.55
N TYR A 144 1.51 -6.62 26.71
CA TYR A 144 1.08 -7.42 27.85
C TYR A 144 2.02 -7.20 29.04
N SER A 145 1.42 -7.07 30.23
CA SER A 145 2.12 -6.98 31.49
C SER A 145 1.32 -7.68 32.59
N ARG A 146 1.91 -7.83 33.79
CA ARG A 146 1.18 -8.35 34.96
C ARG A 146 0.03 -7.44 35.40
N ALA A 147 0.06 -6.16 35.04
CA ALA A 147 -1.02 -5.21 35.35
C ALA A 147 -2.17 -5.25 34.34
N GLY A 148 -2.02 -6.01 33.24
CA GLY A 148 -2.99 -6.07 32.14
C GLY A 148 -2.39 -5.60 30.81
N PRO A 149 -3.21 -5.62 29.74
CA PRO A 149 -2.83 -5.10 28.42
C PRO A 149 -2.89 -3.57 28.38
N THR A 150 -1.90 -2.96 27.75
CA THR A 150 -1.92 -1.54 27.35
C THR A 150 -1.97 -1.46 25.83
N TYR A 151 -2.78 -0.57 25.28
CA TYR A 151 -3.02 -0.44 23.84
C TYR A 151 -2.47 0.88 23.30
N TYR A 152 -1.99 0.85 22.06
CA TYR A 152 -1.38 1.97 21.36
C TYR A 152 -1.88 2.02 19.92
N ASP A 153 -2.14 3.22 19.42
CA ASP A 153 -2.61 3.42 18.04
C ASP A 153 -1.57 2.94 17.01
N ILE A 154 -2.06 2.40 15.91
CA ILE A 154 -1.22 2.02 14.77
C ILE A 154 -1.20 3.16 13.76
N ASP A 155 0.00 3.68 13.48
CA ASP A 155 0.23 4.48 12.27
C ASP A 155 0.26 3.53 11.06
N VAL A 156 -0.88 3.39 10.39
CA VAL A 156 -1.04 2.46 9.26
C VAL A 156 -0.16 2.87 8.06
N ALA A 157 0.11 4.16 7.87
CA ALA A 157 1.00 4.62 6.81
C ALA A 157 2.45 4.19 7.09
N ALA A 158 2.90 4.30 8.35
CA ALA A 158 4.19 3.77 8.79
C ALA A 158 4.23 2.24 8.69
N ALA A 159 3.15 1.54 9.08
CA ALA A 159 3.07 0.08 8.96
C ALA A 159 3.19 -0.38 7.50
N CYS A 160 2.47 0.25 6.57
CA CYS A 160 2.58 -0.03 5.15
C CYS A 160 3.98 0.23 4.62
N THR A 161 4.60 1.35 4.99
CA THR A 161 5.97 1.67 4.58
C THR A 161 6.96 0.62 5.07
N GLU A 162 6.84 0.16 6.31
CA GLU A 162 7.78 -0.81 6.89
C GLU A 162 7.61 -2.22 6.34
N LEU A 163 6.36 -2.71 6.30
CA LEU A 163 6.02 -4.06 5.86
C LEU A 163 6.28 -4.30 4.36
N THR A 164 6.38 -3.22 3.59
CA THR A 164 6.67 -3.29 2.15
C THR A 164 8.07 -2.76 1.82
N HIS A 165 8.98 -2.67 2.79
CA HIS A 165 10.35 -2.18 2.57
C HIS A 165 10.43 -0.81 1.85
N GLY A 166 9.42 0.03 2.09
CA GLY A 166 9.31 1.37 1.53
C GLY A 166 8.57 1.46 0.20
N TYR A 167 8.10 0.36 -0.39
CA TYR A 167 7.41 0.37 -1.67
C TYR A 167 6.00 0.95 -1.58
N ALA A 168 5.17 0.48 -0.64
CA ALA A 168 3.85 1.05 -0.43
C ALA A 168 3.93 2.35 0.35
N LYS A 169 3.45 3.44 -0.28
CA LYS A 169 3.34 4.77 0.35
C LYS A 169 1.90 5.19 0.62
N LEU A 170 0.94 4.42 0.14
CA LEU A 170 -0.47 4.71 0.29
C LEU A 170 -1.14 3.60 1.08
N ASN A 171 -1.73 3.94 2.22
CA ASN A 171 -2.68 3.11 2.92
C ASN A 171 -4.12 3.54 2.56
N ARG A 172 -5.00 2.57 2.32
CA ARG A 172 -6.44 2.77 2.19
C ARG A 172 -7.18 1.57 2.79
N PHE A 173 -8.46 1.72 3.06
CA PHE A 173 -9.36 0.59 3.32
C PHE A 173 -10.41 0.48 2.21
N VAL A 174 -10.98 -0.70 2.02
CA VAL A 174 -12.08 -0.92 1.07
C VAL A 174 -13.43 -0.73 1.75
N ASN A 175 -13.56 -1.22 2.99
CA ASN A 175 -14.78 -1.11 3.78
C ASN A 175 -14.44 -0.69 5.21
N PHE A 176 -14.89 0.49 5.62
CA PHE A 176 -14.67 1.02 6.97
C PHE A 176 -15.12 0.06 8.08
N TYR A 177 -16.24 -0.65 7.87
CA TYR A 177 -16.83 -1.57 8.83
C TYR A 177 -16.24 -2.98 8.79
N ASP A 178 -15.21 -3.21 7.97
CA ASP A 178 -14.46 -4.45 7.94
C ASP A 178 -12.98 -4.15 8.17
N ALA A 179 -12.56 -4.36 9.42
CA ALA A 179 -11.20 -4.14 9.90
C ALA A 179 -10.12 -4.90 9.11
N SER A 180 -10.48 -5.95 8.36
CA SER A 180 -9.55 -6.75 7.56
C SER A 180 -9.24 -6.16 6.18
N THR A 181 -9.94 -5.10 5.77
CA THR A 181 -9.87 -4.56 4.40
C THR A 181 -8.82 -3.48 4.17
N TRP A 182 -7.89 -3.31 5.12
CA TRP A 182 -6.72 -2.46 4.91
C TRP A 182 -5.87 -2.94 3.73
N GLN A 183 -5.40 -1.99 2.94
CA GLN A 183 -4.55 -2.18 1.80
C GLN A 183 -3.37 -1.20 1.86
N CYS A 184 -2.17 -1.75 1.74
CA CYS A 184 -0.97 -1.00 1.39
C CYS A 184 -0.81 -1.07 -0.13
N ARG A 185 -0.92 0.08 -0.80
CA ARG A 185 -0.80 0.22 -2.25
C ARG A 185 0.58 0.74 -2.61
N VAL A 186 1.18 0.09 -3.60
CA VAL A 186 2.48 0.40 -4.21
C VAL A 186 2.30 1.35 -5.38
#